data_AF-A0A4U8S2F1-F1
#
_entry.id   AF-A0A4U8S2F1-F1
#
_cell.length_a   1.000
_cell.length_b   1.000
_cell.length_c   1.000
_cell.angle_alpha   90.00
_cell.angle_beta   90.00
_cell.angle_gamma   90.00
#
_symmetry.space_group_name_H-M   'P 1'
#
loop_
_entity.id
_entity.type
_entity.pdbx_description
1 polymer ?
#
loop_
_entity_poly.entity_id
_entity_poly.type
_entity_poly.pdbx_seq_one_letter_code
_entity_poly.pdbx_strand_id
1 'polypeptide(L)'
;MIPRLTQITQLLHTAAKEKHFNASLPLTIKVLAKLKGDLYLLQIGSQKIETKSHKELLIGGRYWGEMGKSSLGHIALRNLVMQPQILQSFQHSPLHFSIDDLKSLFSLEEQTEESNIFEDFKDFILQKLASASSKNEFLFLSNMLLALKSGVLNLIVGEKENILQVKKIATNKVRFTAIMPVLGMIEGEITHQNQDNILDIKVLYESTKEILEKNLEDIRGFKVGVIRLDQNIKPMYEFKEQLLDIKG
;
A
#
# COMPACT_ATOMS: atom_id res chain seq x y z
N MET A 1 5.79 5.67 18.59
CA MET A 1 4.73 5.33 17.59
C MET A 1 5.32 4.79 16.30
N ILE A 2 6.30 5.49 15.69
CA ILE A 2 6.89 5.11 14.41
C ILE A 2 7.62 3.73 14.44
N PRO A 3 8.40 3.36 15.47
CA PRO A 3 8.97 2.00 15.56
C PRO A 3 7.95 0.86 15.57
N ARG A 4 6.68 1.11 15.95
CA ARG A 4 5.62 0.08 15.90
C ARG A 4 5.01 -0.09 14.50
N LEU A 5 5.33 0.79 13.53
CA LEU A 5 4.96 0.60 12.12
C LEU A 5 5.68 -0.59 11.49
N THR A 6 6.88 -0.93 12.01
CA THR A 6 7.61 -2.15 11.60
C THR A 6 6.80 -3.41 11.92
N GLN A 7 6.15 -3.44 13.08
CA GLN A 7 5.30 -4.55 13.53
C GLN A 7 4.05 -4.69 12.66
N ILE A 8 3.40 -3.57 12.31
CA ILE A 8 2.27 -3.58 11.36
C ILE A 8 2.73 -4.11 10.01
N THR A 9 3.88 -3.67 9.51
CA THR A 9 4.36 -4.11 8.21
C THR A 9 4.73 -5.59 8.21
N GLN A 10 5.32 -6.08 9.31
CA GLN A 10 5.62 -7.49 9.50
C GLN A 10 4.35 -8.33 9.54
N LEU A 11 3.31 -7.88 10.24
CA LEU A 11 2.01 -8.55 10.28
C LEU A 11 1.38 -8.63 8.90
N LEU A 12 1.26 -7.50 8.23
CA LEU A 12 0.68 -7.43 6.90
C LEU A 12 1.42 -8.35 5.92
N HIS A 13 2.75 -8.42 6.06
CA HIS A 13 3.58 -9.33 5.28
C HIS A 13 3.37 -10.81 5.66
N THR A 14 3.20 -11.15 6.94
CA THR A 14 2.90 -12.51 7.42
C THR A 14 1.50 -12.96 6.98
N ALA A 15 0.49 -12.10 7.12
CA ALA A 15 -0.87 -12.34 6.64
C ALA A 15 -0.89 -12.56 5.11
N ALA A 16 -0.03 -11.86 4.36
CA ALA A 16 0.17 -12.09 2.92
C ALA A 16 1.01 -13.34 2.59
N LYS A 17 1.64 -14.00 3.57
CA LYS A 17 2.46 -15.21 3.41
C LYS A 17 1.70 -16.50 3.72
N GLU A 18 0.60 -16.46 4.47
CA GLU A 18 -0.21 -17.66 4.72
C GLU A 18 -0.71 -18.26 3.40
N LYS A 19 -0.12 -19.40 3.03
CA LYS A 19 -0.46 -20.17 1.83
C LYS A 19 -1.80 -20.90 2.04
N HIS A 20 -2.90 -20.18 1.96
CA HIS A 20 -4.17 -20.80 1.64
C HIS A 20 -4.65 -20.27 0.29
N PHE A 21 -4.47 -21.11 -0.73
CA PHE A 21 -5.02 -20.98 -2.07
C PHE A 21 -6.53 -21.22 -2.00
N ASN A 22 -7.25 -20.32 -1.33
CA ASN A 22 -8.71 -20.27 -1.34
C ASN A 22 -9.11 -18.87 -1.78
N ALA A 23 -10.29 -18.73 -2.37
CA ALA A 23 -10.83 -17.52 -2.99
C ALA A 23 -11.09 -16.33 -2.02
N SER A 24 -10.31 -16.21 -0.93
CA SER A 24 -10.48 -15.30 0.20
C SER A 24 -9.52 -14.10 0.18
N LEU A 25 -8.80 -13.86 -0.90
CA LEU A 25 -7.98 -12.66 -1.06
C LEU A 25 -8.31 -11.93 -2.37
N PRO A 26 -8.17 -10.60 -2.41
CA PRO A 26 -8.32 -9.85 -3.64
C PRO A 26 -7.33 -10.33 -4.70
N LEU A 27 -7.81 -10.52 -5.91
CA LEU A 27 -7.02 -10.96 -7.04
C LEU A 27 -6.53 -9.76 -7.83
N THR A 28 -5.28 -9.84 -8.32
CA THR A 28 -4.78 -8.90 -9.31
C THR A 28 -5.31 -9.28 -10.69
N ILE A 29 -5.93 -8.31 -11.35
CA ILE A 29 -6.60 -8.44 -12.64
C ILE A 29 -5.97 -7.43 -13.59
N LYS A 30 -5.49 -7.87 -14.75
CA LYS A 30 -4.99 -6.99 -15.81
C LYS A 30 -5.98 -6.96 -16.97
N VAL A 31 -6.34 -5.77 -17.41
CA VAL A 31 -7.22 -5.59 -18.57
C VAL A 31 -6.39 -5.68 -19.84
N LEU A 32 -6.61 -6.71 -20.65
CA LEU A 32 -5.86 -6.91 -21.89
C LEU A 32 -6.48 -6.17 -23.07
N ALA A 33 -7.80 -6.25 -23.21
CA ALA A 33 -8.54 -5.61 -24.30
C ALA A 33 -10.01 -5.39 -23.94
N LYS A 34 -10.64 -4.40 -24.60
CA LYS A 34 -12.10 -4.27 -24.69
C LYS A 34 -12.54 -4.94 -25.99
N LEU A 35 -13.42 -5.93 -25.90
CA LEU A 35 -13.83 -6.74 -27.05
C LEU A 35 -15.02 -6.07 -27.75
N LYS A 36 -16.23 -6.19 -27.18
CA LYS A 36 -17.46 -5.59 -27.73
C LYS A 36 -18.39 -5.15 -26.60
N GLY A 37 -18.91 -3.94 -26.69
CA GLY A 37 -19.83 -3.40 -25.67
C GLY A 37 -19.18 -3.39 -24.28
N ASP A 38 -19.78 -4.13 -23.34
CA ASP A 38 -19.34 -4.30 -21.96
C ASP A 38 -18.43 -5.53 -21.75
N LEU A 39 -18.05 -6.24 -22.82
CA LEU A 39 -17.21 -7.42 -22.77
C LEU A 39 -15.71 -7.06 -22.81
N TYR A 40 -14.96 -7.58 -21.84
CA TYR A 40 -13.53 -7.37 -21.70
C TYR A 40 -12.77 -8.70 -21.65
N LEU A 41 -11.54 -8.68 -22.19
CA LEU A 41 -10.57 -9.74 -22.01
C LEU A 41 -9.66 -9.39 -20.83
N LEU A 42 -9.71 -10.20 -19.78
CA LEU A 42 -8.97 -10.00 -18.54
C LEU A 42 -7.95 -11.10 -18.33
N GLN A 43 -6.81 -10.75 -17.73
CA GLN A 43 -5.82 -11.71 -17.26
C GLN A 43 -5.85 -11.77 -15.74
N ILE A 44 -6.01 -12.98 -15.20
CA ILE A 44 -5.99 -13.29 -13.77
C ILE A 44 -4.96 -14.39 -13.56
N GLY A 45 -3.81 -14.04 -12.97
CA GLY A 45 -2.65 -14.93 -12.92
C GLY A 45 -2.20 -15.35 -14.34
N SER A 46 -2.16 -16.65 -14.59
CA SER A 46 -1.84 -17.23 -15.90
C SER A 46 -3.04 -17.38 -16.83
N GLN A 47 -4.27 -17.22 -16.33
CA GLN A 47 -5.48 -17.45 -17.11
C GLN A 47 -5.95 -16.16 -17.79
N LYS A 48 -6.53 -16.32 -18.97
CA LYS A 48 -7.26 -15.28 -19.68
C LYS A 48 -8.74 -15.63 -19.68
N ILE A 49 -9.57 -14.69 -19.25
CA ILE A 49 -11.02 -14.86 -19.18
C ILE A 49 -11.72 -13.73 -19.92
N GLU A 50 -12.82 -14.06 -20.58
CA GLU A 50 -13.74 -13.08 -21.15
C GLU A 50 -14.89 -12.89 -20.17
N THR A 51 -15.17 -11.65 -19.79
CA THR A 51 -16.26 -11.34 -18.88
C THR A 51 -16.83 -9.95 -19.12
N LYS A 52 -18.08 -9.76 -18.69
CA LYS A 52 -18.76 -8.47 -18.75
C LYS A 52 -18.44 -7.64 -17.52
N SER A 53 -18.25 -6.34 -17.73
CA SER A 53 -18.09 -5.38 -16.63
C SER A 53 -18.99 -4.18 -16.86
N HIS A 54 -19.84 -3.89 -15.88
CA HIS A 54 -20.66 -2.67 -15.86
C HIS A 54 -19.85 -1.42 -15.53
N LYS A 55 -18.68 -1.58 -14.90
CA LYS A 55 -17.71 -0.51 -14.68
C LYS A 55 -16.80 -0.43 -15.89
N GLU A 56 -16.57 0.78 -16.41
CA GLU A 56 -15.61 0.98 -17.48
C GLU A 56 -14.19 0.70 -16.98
N LEU A 57 -13.51 -0.20 -17.68
CA LEU A 57 -12.15 -0.61 -17.37
C LEU A 57 -11.16 -0.02 -18.37
N LEU A 58 -10.03 0.47 -17.87
CA LEU A 58 -8.95 1.02 -18.68
C LEU A 58 -8.11 -0.12 -19.25
N ILE A 59 -7.91 -0.12 -20.57
CA ILE A 59 -7.06 -1.08 -21.26
C ILE A 59 -5.61 -0.93 -20.76
N GLY A 60 -4.96 -2.04 -20.45
CA GLY A 60 -3.64 -2.06 -19.81
C GLY A 60 -3.66 -1.80 -18.31
N GLY A 61 -4.79 -1.34 -17.76
CA GLY A 61 -4.98 -1.07 -16.34
C GLY A 61 -4.92 -2.34 -15.50
N ARG A 62 -4.45 -2.19 -14.26
CA ARG A 62 -4.45 -3.22 -13.23
C ARG A 62 -5.46 -2.90 -12.15
N TYR A 63 -6.17 -3.91 -11.70
CA TYR A 63 -7.25 -3.81 -10.73
C TYR A 63 -7.09 -4.90 -9.67
N TRP A 64 -7.53 -4.60 -8.45
CA TRP A 64 -7.87 -5.60 -7.46
C TRP A 64 -9.37 -5.94 -7.57
N GLY A 65 -9.73 -7.18 -7.27
CA GLY A 65 -11.14 -7.57 -7.21
C GLY A 65 -11.35 -8.93 -6.55
N GLU A 66 -12.57 -9.18 -6.11
CA GLU A 66 -12.98 -10.45 -5.54
C GLU A 66 -13.63 -11.34 -6.60
N MET A 67 -13.31 -12.63 -6.56
CA MET A 67 -13.94 -13.64 -7.41
C MET A 67 -15.11 -14.28 -6.65
N GLY A 68 -16.30 -14.20 -7.23
CA GLY A 68 -17.48 -14.88 -6.72
C GLY A 68 -18.15 -15.73 -7.80
N LYS A 69 -19.25 -16.38 -7.42
CA LYS A 69 -20.19 -16.99 -8.36
C LYS A 69 -21.40 -16.07 -8.53
N SER A 70 -21.85 -15.90 -9.77
CA SER A 70 -23.16 -15.29 -10.07
C SER A 70 -24.28 -16.23 -9.61
N SER A 71 -25.51 -15.70 -9.52
CA SER A 71 -26.72 -16.50 -9.23
C SER A 71 -26.94 -17.64 -10.23
N LEU A 72 -26.33 -17.55 -11.43
CA LEU A 72 -26.37 -18.54 -12.50
C LEU A 72 -25.15 -19.48 -12.50
N GLY A 73 -24.29 -19.41 -11.49
CA GLY A 73 -23.12 -20.30 -11.32
C GLY A 73 -21.86 -19.90 -12.12
N HIS A 74 -21.93 -18.90 -13.00
CA HIS A 74 -20.76 -18.37 -13.70
C HIS A 74 -19.83 -17.57 -12.78
N ILE A 75 -18.53 -17.55 -13.07
CA ILE A 75 -17.55 -16.71 -12.37
C ILE A 75 -17.91 -15.23 -12.56
N ALA A 76 -18.02 -14.49 -11.46
CA ALA A 76 -18.31 -13.06 -11.44
C ALA A 76 -17.23 -12.33 -10.65
N LEU A 77 -16.73 -11.22 -11.20
CA LEU A 77 -15.79 -10.34 -10.50
C LEU A 77 -16.55 -9.21 -9.83
N ARG A 78 -16.17 -8.90 -8.58
CA ARG A 78 -16.80 -7.86 -7.76
C ARG A 78 -15.75 -6.93 -7.17
N ASN A 79 -16.21 -5.74 -6.78
CA ASN A 79 -15.41 -4.73 -6.08
C ASN A 79 -14.08 -4.41 -6.80
N LEU A 80 -14.18 -4.12 -8.11
CA LEU A 80 -13.02 -3.80 -8.94
C LEU A 80 -12.47 -2.42 -8.57
N VAL A 81 -11.34 -2.38 -7.88
CA VAL A 81 -10.62 -1.16 -7.50
C VAL A 81 -9.35 -1.06 -8.34
N MET A 82 -9.12 0.09 -8.99
CA MET A 82 -7.92 0.29 -9.79
C MET A 82 -6.70 0.34 -8.87
N GLN A 83 -5.63 -0.34 -9.24
CA GLN A 83 -4.37 -0.26 -8.52
C GLN A 83 -3.77 1.14 -8.70
N PRO A 84 -3.27 1.77 -7.62
CA PRO A 84 -2.61 3.07 -7.72
C PRO A 84 -1.33 2.93 -8.56
N GLN A 85 -1.00 3.99 -9.30
CA GLN A 85 0.15 3.97 -10.22
C GLN A 85 1.46 3.75 -9.46
N ILE A 86 1.52 4.19 -8.20
CA ILE A 86 2.69 4.04 -7.33
C ILE A 86 3.17 2.57 -7.23
N LEU A 87 2.28 1.57 -7.29
CA LEU A 87 2.69 0.15 -7.30
C LEU A 87 3.49 -0.23 -8.54
N GLN A 88 3.13 0.31 -9.70
CA GLN A 88 3.85 0.03 -10.95
C GLN A 88 5.15 0.82 -11.01
N SER A 89 5.14 2.07 -10.54
CA SER A 89 6.33 2.92 -10.51
C SER A 89 7.40 2.40 -9.55
N PHE A 90 7.01 1.64 -8.52
CA PHE A 90 7.90 1.17 -7.45
C PHE A 90 8.33 -0.30 -7.63
N GLN A 91 7.85 -0.99 -8.68
CA GLN A 91 8.23 -2.38 -9.03
C GLN A 91 9.73 -2.61 -9.23
N HIS A 92 10.44 -1.56 -9.65
CA HIS A 92 11.88 -1.58 -9.86
C HIS A 92 12.56 -0.49 -9.04
N SER A 93 12.06 -0.26 -7.83
CA SER A 93 12.62 0.76 -6.95
C SER A 93 14.10 0.49 -6.72
N PRO A 94 14.97 1.51 -6.84
CA PRO A 94 16.38 1.39 -6.46
C PRO A 94 16.56 1.29 -4.93
N LEU A 95 15.49 1.52 -4.17
CA LEU A 95 15.50 1.59 -2.71
C LEU A 95 14.48 0.61 -2.13
N HIS A 96 14.96 -0.31 -1.30
CA HIS A 96 14.14 -1.24 -0.54
C HIS A 96 14.60 -1.22 0.91
N PHE A 97 13.66 -1.15 1.84
CA PHE A 97 13.95 -1.25 3.26
C PHE A 97 13.56 -2.64 3.75
N SER A 98 14.55 -3.36 4.26
CA SER A 98 14.28 -4.54 5.08
C SER A 98 13.60 -4.11 6.39
N ILE A 99 13.02 -5.08 7.10
CA ILE A 99 12.44 -4.82 8.41
C ILE A 99 13.53 -4.33 9.38
N ASP A 100 14.76 -4.82 9.24
CA ASP A 100 15.86 -4.40 10.12
C ASP A 100 16.38 -3.01 9.77
N ASP A 101 16.35 -2.60 8.49
CA ASP A 101 16.60 -1.21 8.09
C ASP A 101 15.54 -0.27 8.67
N LEU A 102 14.28 -0.70 8.68
CA LEU A 102 13.23 0.10 9.31
C LEU A 102 13.41 0.15 10.83
N LYS A 103 13.81 -0.97 11.46
CA LYS A 103 14.14 -0.93 12.89
C LYS A 103 15.27 0.05 13.13
N SER A 104 16.38 0.02 12.40
CA SER A 104 17.46 1.00 12.63
C SER A 104 17.03 2.45 12.38
N LEU A 105 16.23 2.71 11.34
CA LEU A 105 15.64 4.04 11.08
C LEU A 105 14.69 4.49 12.20
N PHE A 106 13.99 3.55 12.84
CA PHE A 106 12.97 3.84 13.85
C PHE A 106 13.39 3.53 15.30
N SER A 107 14.56 2.94 15.51
CA SER A 107 15.07 2.48 16.80
C SER A 107 15.65 3.66 17.56
N LEU A 108 15.00 3.90 18.68
CA LEU A 108 15.22 4.94 19.68
C LEU A 108 16.37 4.56 20.61
N GLU A 109 17.62 4.54 20.16
CA GLU A 109 18.76 4.61 21.11
C GLU A 109 19.41 6.01 21.10
N GLU A 110 19.18 6.82 20.06
CA GLU A 110 19.73 8.17 19.94
C GLU A 110 18.69 9.24 19.59
N GLN A 111 17.39 9.00 19.86
CA GLN A 111 16.42 10.09 19.74
C GLN A 111 16.51 11.02 20.95
N THR A 112 17.43 11.98 20.87
CA THR A 112 17.33 13.23 21.64
C THR A 112 16.07 13.98 21.20
N GLU A 113 15.63 14.97 21.97
CA GLU A 113 14.46 15.81 21.66
C GLU A 113 14.54 16.51 20.28
N GLU A 114 15.70 16.45 19.62
CA GLU A 114 16.04 17.12 18.36
C GLU A 114 15.98 16.21 17.11
N SER A 115 15.95 14.87 17.24
CA SER A 115 15.96 13.99 16.04
C SER A 115 14.57 13.95 15.38
N ASN A 116 14.43 14.56 14.20
CA ASN A 116 13.23 14.49 13.39
C ASN A 116 13.45 13.51 12.24
N ILE A 117 12.87 12.32 12.35
CA ILE A 117 13.01 11.27 11.34
C ILE A 117 12.62 11.69 9.92
N PHE A 118 11.72 12.67 9.77
CA PHE A 118 11.38 13.20 8.45
C PHE A 118 12.56 13.99 7.86
N GLU A 119 13.33 14.71 8.67
CA GLU A 119 14.53 15.43 8.25
C GLU A 119 15.68 14.48 7.97
N ASP A 120 15.93 13.50 8.85
CA ASP A 120 16.98 12.49 8.63
C ASP A 120 16.72 11.71 7.33
N PHE A 121 15.47 11.34 7.10
CA PHE A 121 15.05 10.68 5.87
C PHE A 121 15.17 11.59 4.66
N LYS A 122 14.84 12.88 4.79
CA LYS A 122 15.01 13.88 3.72
C LYS A 122 16.47 13.95 3.28
N ASP A 123 17.39 14.05 4.24
CA ASP A 123 18.82 14.19 3.98
C ASP A 123 19.39 12.91 3.34
N PHE A 124 18.95 11.73 3.81
CA PHE A 124 19.26 10.45 3.17
C PHE A 124 18.83 10.42 1.70
N ILE A 125 17.58 10.81 1.39
CA ILE A 125 17.08 10.80 0.01
C ILE A 125 17.82 11.85 -0.86
N LEU A 126 18.15 13.02 -0.31
CA LEU A 126 18.94 14.04 -1.03
C LEU A 126 20.33 13.54 -1.41
N GLN A 127 21.01 12.85 -0.49
CA GLN A 127 22.31 12.23 -0.78
C GLN A 127 22.21 11.19 -1.89
N LYS A 128 21.20 10.32 -1.84
CA LYS A 128 20.95 9.32 -2.90
C LYS A 128 20.62 9.97 -4.23
N LEU A 129 19.85 11.05 -4.23
CA LEU A 129 19.45 11.78 -5.44
C LEU A 129 20.66 12.41 -6.13
N ALA A 130 21.61 12.96 -5.36
CA ALA A 130 22.84 13.53 -5.90
C ALA A 130 23.71 12.49 -6.64
N SER A 131 23.60 11.22 -6.26
CA SER A 131 24.29 10.09 -6.91
C SER A 131 23.45 9.31 -7.92
N ALA A 132 22.23 9.76 -8.24
CA ALA A 132 21.32 9.02 -9.10
C ALA A 132 21.91 8.78 -10.49
N SER A 133 21.92 7.52 -10.91
CA SER A 133 22.60 7.05 -12.13
C SER A 133 21.68 6.92 -13.35
N SER A 134 20.36 7.02 -13.13
CA SER A 134 19.36 6.88 -14.19
C SER A 134 18.21 7.86 -14.01
N LYS A 135 17.52 8.16 -15.13
CA LYS A 135 16.29 8.97 -15.12
C LYS A 135 15.22 8.39 -14.18
N ASN A 136 15.08 7.06 -14.16
CA ASN A 136 14.08 6.39 -13.33
C ASN A 136 14.41 6.53 -11.84
N GLU A 137 15.67 6.32 -11.46
CA GLU A 137 16.14 6.51 -10.09
C GLU A 137 15.98 7.97 -9.64
N PHE A 138 16.37 8.93 -10.48
CA PHE A 138 16.18 10.35 -10.20
C PHE A 138 14.70 10.71 -9.99
N LEU A 139 13.83 10.25 -10.88
CA LEU A 139 12.39 10.50 -10.81
C LEU A 139 11.76 9.86 -9.57
N PHE A 140 12.21 8.65 -9.22
CA PHE A 140 11.82 7.94 -8.02
C PHE A 140 12.15 8.73 -6.75
N LEU A 141 13.43 9.06 -6.56
CA LEU A 141 13.91 9.80 -5.38
C LEU A 141 13.30 11.20 -5.29
N SER A 142 13.11 11.87 -6.44
CA SER A 142 12.42 13.17 -6.50
C SER A 142 10.97 13.08 -6.02
N ASN A 143 10.24 12.03 -6.43
CA ASN A 143 8.88 11.81 -5.95
C ASN A 143 8.83 11.50 -4.45
N MET A 144 9.83 10.80 -3.89
CA MET A 144 9.93 10.60 -2.45
C MET A 144 10.11 11.94 -1.72
N LEU A 145 10.96 12.83 -2.21
CA LEU A 145 11.14 14.18 -1.63
C LEU A 145 9.87 15.03 -1.74
N LEU A 146 9.16 14.96 -2.86
CA LEU A 146 7.88 15.66 -3.03
C LEU A 146 6.80 15.14 -2.08
N ALA A 147 6.74 13.81 -1.89
CA ALA A 147 5.86 13.21 -0.89
C ALA A 147 6.20 13.70 0.51
N LEU A 148 7.50 13.72 0.85
CA LEU A 148 7.98 14.16 2.15
C LEU A 148 7.66 15.64 2.40
N LYS A 149 7.81 16.50 1.39
CA LYS A 149 7.36 17.90 1.42
C LYS A 149 5.86 18.03 1.71
N SER A 150 5.03 17.09 1.25
CA SER A 150 3.59 17.02 1.57
C SER A 150 3.27 16.40 2.95
N GLY A 151 4.32 16.09 3.73
CA GLY A 151 4.24 15.45 5.04
C GLY A 151 4.02 13.94 4.99
N VAL A 152 4.28 13.30 3.84
CA VAL A 152 4.07 11.86 3.62
C VAL A 152 5.42 11.17 3.46
N LEU A 153 5.75 10.31 4.43
CA LEU A 153 6.90 9.41 4.35
C LEU A 153 6.49 8.16 3.55
N ASN A 154 7.18 7.90 2.43
CA ASN A 154 6.98 6.69 1.62
C ASN A 154 8.09 5.68 1.90
N LEU A 155 7.71 4.46 2.26
CA LEU A 155 8.62 3.37 2.57
C LEU A 155 8.26 2.17 1.71
N ILE A 156 9.26 1.54 1.11
CA ILE A 156 9.10 0.28 0.39
C ILE A 156 9.62 -0.80 1.30
N VAL A 157 8.74 -1.71 1.71
CA VAL A 157 9.05 -2.65 2.77
C VAL A 157 9.01 -4.09 2.28
N GLY A 158 10.12 -4.78 2.53
CA GLY A 158 10.30 -6.18 2.18
C GLY A 158 10.47 -6.42 0.68
N GLU A 159 10.41 -7.70 0.30
CA GLU A 159 10.73 -8.16 -1.06
C GLU A 159 9.56 -8.04 -2.04
N LYS A 160 8.31 -7.92 -1.54
CA LYS A 160 7.08 -7.97 -2.34
C LYS A 160 6.50 -6.60 -2.68
N GLU A 161 7.33 -5.56 -2.77
CA GLU A 161 6.92 -4.21 -3.22
C GLU A 161 5.75 -3.62 -2.40
N ASN A 162 5.69 -3.93 -1.11
CA ASN A 162 4.68 -3.32 -0.25
C ASN A 162 5.08 -1.87 0.02
N ILE A 163 4.15 -0.96 -0.18
CA ILE A 163 4.41 0.47 0.03
C ILE A 163 3.67 0.89 1.29
N LEU A 164 4.39 1.45 2.25
CA LEU A 164 3.84 2.07 3.44
C LEU A 164 3.99 3.58 3.33
N GLN A 165 2.86 4.27 3.30
CA GLN A 165 2.81 5.73 3.37
C GLN A 165 2.41 6.15 4.78
N VAL A 166 3.15 7.08 5.37
CA VAL A 166 2.96 7.48 6.78
C VAL A 166 2.89 9.00 6.86
N LYS A 167 1.90 9.50 7.61
CA LYS A 167 1.73 10.92 7.88
C LYS A 167 1.45 11.17 9.36
N LYS A 168 2.23 12.06 9.96
CA LYS A 168 1.95 12.56 11.32
C LYS A 168 0.73 13.49 11.24
N ILE A 169 -0.29 13.20 12.04
CA ILE A 169 -1.53 13.99 12.09
C ILE A 169 -1.53 14.89 13.33
N ALA A 170 -1.08 14.37 14.46
CA ALA A 170 -0.88 15.11 15.71
C ALA A 170 0.26 14.48 16.51
N THR A 171 0.62 15.10 17.64
CA THR A 171 1.70 14.61 18.52
C THR A 171 1.51 13.16 18.96
N ASN A 172 0.27 12.73 19.18
CA ASN A 172 -0.10 11.38 19.60
C ASN A 172 -0.86 10.60 18.51
N LYS A 173 -0.86 11.07 17.25
CA LYS A 173 -1.65 10.44 16.18
C LYS A 173 -0.90 10.38 14.86
N VAL A 174 -0.84 9.18 14.30
CA VAL A 174 -0.24 8.89 12.99
C VAL A 174 -1.27 8.19 12.13
N ARG A 175 -1.37 8.59 10.86
CA ARG A 175 -2.13 7.85 9.86
C ARG A 175 -1.14 7.14 8.93
N PHE A 176 -1.51 5.95 8.48
CA PHE A 176 -0.78 5.24 7.44
C PHE A 176 -1.71 4.69 6.36
N THR A 177 -1.15 4.49 5.17
CA THR A 177 -1.77 3.73 4.09
C THR A 177 -0.76 2.68 3.64
N ALA A 178 -1.08 1.41 3.85
CA ALA A 178 -0.34 0.28 3.31
C ALA A 178 -0.97 -0.11 1.97
N ILE A 179 -0.17 -0.05 0.90
CA ILE A 179 -0.57 -0.41 -0.46
C ILE A 179 0.09 -1.75 -0.76
N MET A 180 -0.71 -2.81 -0.79
CA MET A 180 -0.20 -4.17 -0.86
C MET A 180 -0.74 -4.89 -2.09
N PRO A 181 0.13 -5.57 -2.87
CA PRO A 181 -0.32 -6.32 -4.05
C PRO A 181 -1.39 -7.37 -3.73
N VAL A 182 -1.31 -8.00 -2.55
CA VAL A 182 -2.14 -9.15 -2.14
C VAL A 182 -3.37 -8.74 -1.34
N LEU A 183 -3.24 -7.84 -0.37
CA LEU A 183 -4.35 -7.46 0.52
C LEU A 183 -5.18 -6.27 0.01
N GLY A 184 -4.73 -5.61 -1.06
CA GLY A 184 -5.24 -4.31 -1.48
C GLY A 184 -4.68 -3.16 -0.64
N MET A 185 -5.36 -2.02 -0.67
CA MET A 185 -5.03 -0.90 0.20
C MET A 185 -5.67 -1.03 1.58
N ILE A 186 -4.89 -0.68 2.59
CA ILE A 186 -5.28 -0.66 3.99
C ILE A 186 -4.94 0.72 4.53
N GLU A 187 -5.94 1.45 5.01
CA GLU A 187 -5.72 2.70 5.75
C GLU A 187 -5.78 2.38 7.25
N GLY A 188 -4.90 2.99 8.04
CA GLY A 188 -5.00 2.86 9.48
C GLY A 188 -4.61 4.13 10.22
N GLU A 189 -5.15 4.25 11.43
CA GLU A 189 -4.82 5.32 12.36
C GLU A 189 -4.29 4.72 13.66
N ILE A 190 -3.13 5.18 14.08
CA ILE A 190 -2.52 4.85 15.35
C ILE A 190 -2.69 6.06 16.25
N THR A 191 -3.39 5.88 17.37
CA THR A 191 -3.57 6.92 18.40
C THR A 191 -2.95 6.45 19.70
N HIS A 192 -2.02 7.22 20.25
CA HIS A 192 -1.44 6.97 21.56
C HIS A 192 -2.31 7.59 22.65
N GLN A 193 -2.86 6.76 23.54
CA GLN A 193 -3.72 7.16 24.65
C GLN A 193 -3.42 6.30 25.88
N ASN A 194 -3.24 6.92 27.06
CA ASN A 194 -3.13 6.24 28.35
C ASN A 194 -2.15 5.04 28.35
N GLN A 195 -0.95 5.23 27.80
CA GLN A 195 0.10 4.21 27.64
C GLN A 195 -0.17 3.12 26.59
N ASP A 196 -1.39 3.03 26.07
CA ASP A 196 -1.76 2.15 24.97
C ASP A 196 -1.60 2.82 23.60
N ASN A 197 -1.42 2.00 22.56
CA ASN A 197 -1.53 2.45 21.17
C ASN A 197 -2.76 1.80 20.56
N ILE A 198 -3.77 2.61 20.29
CA ILE A 198 -5.02 2.18 19.67
C ILE A 198 -4.83 2.18 18.16
N LEU A 199 -5.16 1.06 17.51
CA LEU A 199 -5.06 0.90 16.07
C LEU A 199 -6.45 0.71 15.46
N ASP A 200 -6.88 1.68 14.67
CA ASP A 200 -8.07 1.57 13.82
C ASP A 200 -7.65 1.27 12.39
N ILE A 201 -8.34 0.33 11.74
CA ILE A 201 -8.01 -0.15 10.40
C ILE A 201 -9.24 -0.03 9.49
N LYS A 202 -9.00 0.39 8.26
CA LYS A 202 -9.94 0.32 7.16
C LYS A 202 -9.36 -0.48 6.02
N VAL A 203 -10.18 -1.30 5.39
CA VAL A 203 -9.79 -2.14 4.25
C VAL A 203 -10.78 -2.02 3.11
N LEU A 204 -10.31 -2.29 1.89
CA LEU A 204 -11.15 -2.28 0.68
C LEU A 204 -12.07 -3.50 0.55
N TYR A 205 -11.69 -4.64 1.14
CA TYR A 205 -12.25 -5.97 0.85
C TYR A 205 -12.64 -6.70 2.13
N GLU A 206 -13.78 -7.41 2.11
CA GLU A 206 -14.24 -8.18 3.27
C GLU A 206 -13.29 -9.34 3.54
N SER A 207 -12.77 -9.93 2.47
CA SER A 207 -11.84 -11.04 2.56
C SER A 207 -10.53 -10.63 3.26
N THR A 208 -10.05 -9.40 3.02
CA THR A 208 -8.93 -8.80 3.77
C THR A 208 -9.30 -8.55 5.23
N LYS A 209 -10.51 -8.04 5.50
CA LYS A 209 -11.00 -7.82 6.87
C LYS A 209 -11.01 -9.11 7.67
N GLU A 210 -11.61 -10.18 7.14
CA GLU A 210 -11.70 -11.49 7.80
C GLU A 210 -10.32 -12.06 8.15
N ILE A 211 -9.33 -11.89 7.27
CA ILE A 211 -7.97 -12.36 7.51
C ILE A 211 -7.28 -11.56 8.61
N LEU A 212 -7.46 -10.23 8.63
CA LEU A 212 -6.91 -9.40 9.70
C LEU A 212 -7.57 -9.71 11.05
N GLU A 213 -8.89 -9.93 11.07
CA GLU A 213 -9.64 -10.30 12.27
C GLU A 213 -9.24 -11.67 12.83
N LYS A 214 -8.90 -12.64 11.97
CA LYS A 214 -8.40 -13.96 12.39
C LYS A 214 -6.99 -13.91 12.96
N ASN A 215 -6.18 -12.94 12.55
CA ASN A 215 -4.77 -12.81 12.92
C ASN A 215 -4.52 -11.62 13.87
N LEU A 216 -5.53 -11.18 14.62
CA LEU A 216 -5.41 -10.05 15.55
C LEU A 216 -4.32 -10.30 16.63
N GLU A 217 -4.14 -11.54 17.05
CA GLU A 217 -3.16 -11.92 18.08
C GLU A 217 -1.71 -11.65 17.64
N ASP A 218 -1.46 -11.62 16.32
CA ASP A 218 -0.16 -11.28 15.76
C ASP A 218 0.08 -9.76 15.72
N ILE A 219 -0.95 -8.93 15.92
CA ILE A 219 -0.85 -7.46 16.01
C ILE A 219 -0.36 -7.09 17.41
N ARG A 220 0.89 -7.48 17.72
CA ARG A 220 1.53 -7.14 18.98
C ARG A 220 1.83 -5.65 19.06
N GLY A 221 1.72 -5.09 20.25
CA GLY A 221 2.04 -3.68 20.49
C GLY A 221 0.91 -2.71 20.12
N PHE A 222 -0.28 -3.19 19.77
CA PHE A 222 -1.46 -2.35 19.58
C PHE A 222 -2.68 -2.98 20.23
N LYS A 223 -3.54 -2.12 20.76
CA LYS A 223 -4.92 -2.47 21.06
C LYS A 223 -5.73 -2.18 19.80
N VAL A 224 -6.13 -3.22 19.08
CA VAL A 224 -6.93 -3.04 17.87
C VAL A 224 -8.32 -2.55 18.28
N GLY A 225 -8.71 -1.40 17.73
CA GLY A 225 -10.00 -0.77 17.96
C GLY A 225 -11.05 -1.38 17.04
N VAL A 226 -11.16 -0.85 15.81
CA VAL A 226 -12.12 -1.32 14.81
C VAL A 226 -11.43 -1.63 13.48
N ILE A 227 -11.80 -2.76 12.86
CA ILE A 227 -11.53 -3.05 11.45
C ILE A 227 -12.83 -2.87 10.65
N ARG A 228 -12.83 -1.96 9.65
CA ARG A 228 -14.04 -1.65 8.87
C ARG A 228 -13.79 -1.63 7.36
N LEU A 229 -14.84 -1.87 6.59
CA LEU A 229 -14.81 -1.67 5.14
C LEU A 229 -14.88 -0.17 4.80
N ASP A 230 -14.03 0.27 3.88
CA ASP A 230 -14.10 1.61 3.29
C ASP A 230 -13.60 1.55 1.85
N GLN A 231 -14.49 1.75 0.87
CA GLN A 231 -14.14 1.73 -0.56
C GLN A 231 -13.47 3.03 -1.04
N ASN A 232 -13.35 4.04 -0.18
CA ASN A 232 -12.78 5.35 -0.52
C ASN A 232 -11.31 5.50 -0.13
N ILE A 233 -10.66 4.41 0.27
CA ILE A 233 -9.23 4.41 0.60
C ILE A 233 -8.44 4.81 -0.65
N LYS A 234 -7.53 5.78 -0.49
CA LYS A 234 -6.63 6.28 -1.52
C LYS A 234 -5.21 6.39 -0.97
N PRO A 235 -4.19 6.37 -1.82
CA PRO A 235 -2.84 6.74 -1.40
C PRO A 235 -2.82 8.17 -0.84
N MET A 236 -2.00 8.40 0.18
CA MET A 236 -1.72 9.73 0.71
C MET A 236 -0.92 10.57 -0.27
N TYR A 237 -0.11 9.92 -1.11
CA TYR A 237 0.66 10.54 -2.17
C TYR A 237 0.66 9.63 -3.41
N GLU A 238 0.37 10.21 -4.57
CA GLU A 238 0.46 9.52 -5.87
C GLU A 238 1.73 9.93 -6.59
N PHE A 239 2.40 8.96 -7.19
CA PHE A 239 3.59 9.18 -7.98
C PHE A 239 3.28 10.04 -9.22
N LYS A 240 4.17 10.97 -9.53
CA LYS A 240 4.07 11.84 -10.71
C LYS A 240 5.19 11.53 -11.68
N GLU A 241 4.84 11.15 -12.91
CA GLU A 241 5.81 10.96 -13.99
C GLU A 241 6.45 12.28 -14.45
N GLN A 242 5.71 13.39 -14.32
CA GLN A 242 6.17 14.74 -14.62
C GLN A 242 6.24 15.54 -13.33
N LEU A 243 7.44 15.96 -12.95
CA LEU A 243 7.70 16.71 -11.72
C LEU A 243 7.38 18.21 -11.85
N LEU A 244 7.38 18.71 -13.08
CA LEU A 244 7.11 20.11 -13.41
C LEU A 244 5.83 20.18 -14.23
N ASP A 245 4.90 21.03 -13.80
CA ASP A 245 3.76 21.41 -14.62
C ASP A 245 4.22 22.50 -15.59
N ILE A 246 4.56 22.11 -16.82
CA ILE A 246 5.04 23.03 -17.86
C ILE A 246 3.90 23.65 -18.67
N LYS A 247 2.64 23.54 -18.21
CA LYS A 247 1.52 24.26 -18.80
C LYS A 247 1.25 25.54 -17.99
N GLY A 248 2.03 26.57 -18.30
CA GLY A 248 1.69 27.96 -18.03
C GLY A 248 0.84 28.54 -19.15
#